data_AF-A0A317JS10-F1
#
_entry.id   AF-A0A317JS10-F1
#
_cell.length_a   1.000
_cell.length_b   1.000
_cell.length_c   1.000
_cell.angle_alpha   90.00
_cell.angle_beta   90.00
_cell.angle_gamma   90.00
#
_symmetry.space_group_name_H-M   'P 1'
#
loop_
_entity.id
_entity.type
_entity.pdbx_description
1 polymer ?
#
loop_
_entity_poly.entity_id
_entity_poly.type
_entity_poly.pdbx_seq_one_letter_code
_entity_poly.pdbx_strand_id
1 'polypeptide(L)'
;MHLWTSRGTLWVPFIMIKLQHLVIAAGMFLLALFILAVSFWKLTYVSPLPVDEANTLSHVSVQTRLQQIFTPPYLPDSPLFLSVVLSDRIRLALASPNQKVSEELRLGNDRLWAAQQLVARGRKTLALTTLSKAEKYVMLASGDNAHILNSSHEQLHTQVLNTISNHIDQMIAMKPYFNSAQASTIDALITQMKGLETTR
;
A
#
# COMPACT_ATOMS: atom_id res chain seq x y z
N MET A 1 -6.33 -48.38 -67.91
CA MET A 1 -5.29 -48.44 -66.87
C MET A 1 -5.05 -47.00 -66.43
N HIS A 2 -5.65 -46.60 -65.28
CA HIS A 2 -5.79 -45.21 -64.86
C HIS A 2 -4.50 -44.66 -64.25
N LEU A 3 -3.97 -43.58 -64.81
CA LEU A 3 -3.00 -42.68 -64.17
C LEU A 3 -3.80 -41.59 -63.45
N TRP A 4 -3.68 -41.50 -62.13
CA TRP A 4 -4.22 -40.41 -61.33
C TRP A 4 -3.08 -39.67 -60.64
N THR A 5 -3.11 -38.35 -60.80
CA THR A 5 -2.06 -37.40 -60.45
C THR A 5 -2.11 -37.02 -58.97
N SER A 6 -1.02 -37.25 -58.23
CA SER A 6 -0.82 -36.67 -56.90
C SER A 6 -0.09 -35.32 -57.05
N ARG A 7 -0.86 -34.23 -57.05
CA ARG A 7 -0.38 -32.85 -56.89
C ARG A 7 -1.15 -32.23 -55.75
N GLY A 8 -0.62 -32.24 -54.53
CA GLY A 8 -1.38 -31.70 -53.39
C GLY A 8 -0.65 -31.41 -52.08
N THR A 9 0.68 -31.47 -51.99
CA THR A 9 1.32 -31.51 -50.65
C THR A 9 2.59 -30.69 -50.48
N LEU A 10 2.66 -29.49 -51.09
CA LEU A 10 3.79 -28.56 -50.88
C LEU A 10 3.38 -27.15 -50.41
N TRP A 11 2.08 -26.88 -50.19
CA TRP A 11 1.59 -25.53 -49.83
C TRP A 11 1.47 -25.27 -48.33
N VAL A 12 1.48 -26.31 -47.50
CA VAL A 12 1.30 -26.18 -46.03
C VAL A 12 2.48 -25.51 -45.31
N PRO A 13 3.78 -25.75 -45.64
CA PRO A 13 4.87 -25.19 -44.83
C PRO A 13 5.01 -23.66 -44.99
N PHE A 14 4.68 -23.11 -46.16
CA PHE A 14 4.77 -21.67 -46.41
C PHE A 14 3.75 -20.84 -45.63
N ILE A 15 2.55 -21.38 -45.40
CA ILE A 15 1.50 -20.70 -44.63
C ILE A 15 1.84 -20.69 -43.14
N MET A 16 2.43 -21.79 -42.64
CA MET A 16 2.76 -21.96 -41.23
C MET A 16 3.89 -21.03 -40.77
N ILE A 17 4.91 -20.80 -41.61
CA ILE A 17 6.01 -19.87 -41.32
C ILE A 17 5.50 -18.42 -41.24
N LYS A 18 4.60 -18.01 -42.15
CA LYS A 18 4.03 -16.65 -42.14
C LYS A 18 3.19 -16.37 -40.89
N LEU A 19 2.50 -17.38 -40.36
CA LEU A 19 1.69 -17.23 -39.14
C LEU A 19 2.57 -17.03 -37.89
N GLN A 20 3.70 -17.73 -37.80
CA GLN A 20 4.64 -17.58 -36.68
C GLN A 20 5.24 -16.17 -36.62
N HIS A 21 5.64 -15.61 -37.76
CA HIS A 21 6.15 -14.24 -37.81
C HIS A 21 5.10 -13.20 -37.43
N LEU A 22 3.82 -13.41 -37.79
CA LEU A 22 2.72 -12.53 -37.43
C LEU A 22 2.50 -12.48 -35.91
N VAL A 23 2.53 -13.65 -35.24
CA VAL A 23 2.36 -13.74 -33.78
C VAL A 23 3.50 -13.04 -33.05
N ILE A 24 4.75 -13.24 -33.50
CA ILE A 24 5.92 -12.58 -32.90
C ILE A 24 5.83 -11.06 -33.08
N ALA A 25 5.46 -10.59 -34.27
CA ALA A 25 5.30 -9.16 -34.55
C ALA A 25 4.19 -8.53 -33.70
N ALA A 26 3.05 -9.21 -33.54
CA ALA A 26 1.97 -8.74 -32.67
C ALA A 26 2.40 -8.66 -31.21
N GLY A 27 3.16 -9.65 -30.71
CA GLY A 27 3.71 -9.65 -29.37
C GLY A 27 4.68 -8.48 -29.12
N MET A 28 5.60 -8.24 -30.05
CA MET A 28 6.53 -7.11 -29.97
C MET A 28 5.80 -5.75 -30.00
N PHE A 29 4.74 -5.64 -30.81
CA PHE A 29 3.94 -4.42 -30.88
C PHE A 29 3.20 -4.14 -29.57
N LEU A 30 2.59 -5.16 -28.96
CA LEU A 30 1.93 -5.02 -27.65
C LEU A 30 2.93 -4.66 -26.55
N LEU A 31 4.12 -5.25 -26.55
CA LEU A 31 5.19 -4.91 -25.61
C LEU A 31 5.65 -3.45 -25.77
N ALA A 32 5.82 -2.98 -27.00
CA ALA A 32 6.19 -1.60 -27.28
C ALA A 32 5.12 -0.60 -26.80
N LEU A 33 3.84 -0.90 -27.04
CA LEU A 33 2.73 -0.08 -26.53
C LEU A 33 2.69 -0.04 -24.99
N PHE A 34 2.98 -1.17 -24.34
CA PHE A 34 3.05 -1.24 -22.88
C PHE A 34 4.18 -0.36 -22.33
N ILE A 35 5.39 -0.43 -22.91
CA ILE A 35 6.53 0.41 -22.51
C ILE A 35 6.21 1.91 -22.74
N LEU A 36 5.54 2.23 -23.85
CA LEU A 36 5.15 3.60 -24.18
C LEU A 36 4.11 4.13 -23.18
N ALA A 37 3.10 3.32 -22.82
CA ALA A 37 2.10 3.68 -21.83
C ALA A 37 2.72 3.94 -20.45
N VAL A 38 3.66 3.08 -20.02
CA VAL A 38 4.41 3.28 -18.76
C VAL A 38 5.25 4.56 -18.81
N SER A 39 5.81 4.90 -19.97
CA SER A 39 6.64 6.10 -20.15
C SER A 39 5.82 7.40 -20.13
N PHE A 40 4.66 7.43 -20.80
CA PHE A 40 3.72 8.56 -20.73
C PHE A 40 3.19 8.77 -19.31
N TRP A 41 2.99 7.68 -18.57
CA TRP A 41 2.57 7.74 -17.17
C TRP A 41 3.60 8.44 -16.26
N LYS A 42 4.90 8.43 -16.58
CA LYS A 42 5.89 9.18 -15.77
C LYS A 42 5.79 10.70 -15.94
N LEU A 43 5.23 11.19 -17.05
CA LEU A 43 5.23 12.62 -17.37
C LEU A 43 4.09 13.40 -16.69
N THR A 44 3.01 12.73 -16.29
CA THR A 44 1.83 13.39 -15.71
C THR A 44 1.82 13.45 -14.18
N TYR A 45 2.87 12.97 -13.51
CA TYR A 45 2.95 12.90 -12.03
C TYR A 45 3.93 13.89 -11.39
N VAL A 46 4.40 14.89 -12.13
CA VAL A 46 5.00 16.08 -11.51
C VAL A 46 3.87 17.06 -11.18
N SER A 47 3.20 16.81 -10.06
CA SER A 47 2.26 17.79 -9.51
C SER A 47 3.04 19.04 -9.11
N PRO A 48 2.67 20.25 -9.56
CA PRO A 48 3.17 21.47 -8.94
C PRO A 48 2.66 21.52 -7.49
N LEU A 49 3.59 21.53 -6.54
CA LEU A 49 3.29 21.83 -5.14
C LEU A 49 2.64 23.22 -5.07
N PRO A 50 1.49 23.40 -4.41
CA PRO A 50 1.04 24.72 -4.01
C PRO A 50 2.07 25.26 -3.01
N VAL A 51 2.83 26.27 -3.42
CA VAL A 51 3.65 27.08 -2.53
C VAL A 51 2.73 28.14 -1.96
N ASP A 52 2.07 27.84 -0.84
CA ASP A 52 1.55 28.86 0.06
C ASP A 52 1.48 28.29 1.49
N GLU A 53 1.85 29.15 2.45
CA GLU A 53 1.91 28.95 3.91
C GLU A 53 3.17 28.30 4.52
N ALA A 54 4.32 28.91 4.21
CA ALA A 54 5.38 29.04 5.19
C ALA A 54 4.89 29.98 6.31
N ASN A 55 4.42 29.45 7.46
CA ASN A 55 4.58 30.10 8.79
C ASN A 55 4.11 29.35 10.05
N THR A 56 3.73 28.06 10.02
CA THR A 56 3.25 27.38 11.26
C THR A 56 3.82 25.99 11.56
N LEU A 57 4.89 25.53 10.90
CA LEU A 57 5.38 24.13 11.05
C LEU A 57 6.88 23.95 11.34
N SER A 58 7.54 24.93 11.94
CA SER A 58 8.97 24.82 12.27
C SER A 58 9.30 23.82 13.40
N HIS A 59 8.31 23.20 14.05
CA HIS A 59 8.51 22.20 15.11
C HIS A 59 8.22 20.74 14.67
N VAL A 60 7.88 20.51 13.40
CA VAL A 60 7.51 19.17 12.87
C VAL A 60 8.38 18.82 11.65
N SER A 61 9.69 19.03 11.72
CA SER A 61 10.59 18.89 10.55
C SER A 61 11.57 17.73 10.62
N VAL A 62 11.75 17.07 11.77
CA VAL A 62 12.63 15.89 11.89
C VAL A 62 11.84 14.57 11.81
N GLN A 63 10.67 14.47 12.46
CA GLN A 63 9.84 13.26 12.43
C GLN A 63 9.24 12.99 11.03
N THR A 64 8.90 14.04 10.30
CA THR A 64 8.26 14.01 8.98
C THR A 64 9.20 13.49 7.89
N ARG A 65 10.53 13.65 8.07
CA ARG A 65 11.52 13.22 7.09
C ARG A 65 11.68 11.69 7.05
N LEU A 66 11.36 10.99 8.15
CA LEU A 66 11.33 9.51 8.17
C LEU A 66 9.99 8.93 7.69
N GLN A 67 8.88 9.66 7.87
CA GLN A 67 7.56 9.24 7.36
C GLN A 67 7.43 9.32 5.84
N GLN A 68 8.25 10.16 5.19
CA GLN A 68 8.24 10.35 3.74
C GLN A 68 8.85 9.18 2.94
N ILE A 69 9.50 8.21 3.61
CA ILE A 69 10.20 7.09 2.94
C ILE A 69 9.26 5.91 2.64
N PHE A 70 8.15 5.76 3.37
CA PHE A 70 7.25 4.60 3.27
C PHE A 70 5.82 4.97 2.91
N THR A 71 5.61 6.13 2.28
CA THR A 71 4.28 6.59 1.95
C THR A 71 3.69 5.79 0.78
N PRO A 72 2.53 5.12 0.91
CA PRO A 72 1.93 4.43 -0.22
C PRO A 72 1.54 5.46 -1.29
N PRO A 73 1.88 5.22 -2.57
CA PRO A 73 1.65 6.21 -3.64
C PRO A 73 0.16 6.41 -3.97
N TYR A 74 -0.72 5.53 -3.49
CA TYR A 74 -2.13 5.49 -3.85
C TYR A 74 -3.02 5.44 -2.62
N LEU A 75 -4.04 6.29 -2.60
CA LEU A 75 -5.08 6.27 -1.57
C LEU A 75 -6.13 5.17 -1.85
N PRO A 76 -6.92 4.78 -0.82
CA PRO A 76 -7.99 3.78 -0.94
C PRO A 76 -9.15 4.16 -1.86
N ASP A 77 -9.14 5.38 -2.41
CA ASP A 77 -10.13 5.91 -3.31
C ASP A 77 -9.83 5.63 -4.80
N SER A 78 -8.67 5.04 -5.10
CA SER A 78 -8.22 4.80 -6.47
C SER A 78 -8.33 3.31 -6.86
N PRO A 79 -8.61 3.00 -8.15
CA PRO A 79 -8.64 1.60 -8.62
C PRO A 79 -7.26 0.92 -8.54
N LEU A 80 -6.17 1.69 -8.61
CA LEU A 80 -4.79 1.20 -8.46
C LEU A 80 -4.47 0.80 -7.01
N PHE A 81 -5.32 1.13 -6.05
CA PHE A 81 -5.14 0.67 -4.67
C PHE A 81 -5.16 -0.86 -4.56
N LEU A 82 -5.90 -1.54 -5.45
CA LEU A 82 -6.01 -3.00 -5.41
C LEU A 82 -4.65 -3.69 -5.61
N SER A 83 -3.79 -3.16 -6.49
CA SER A 83 -2.46 -3.74 -6.70
C SER A 83 -1.55 -3.55 -5.49
N VAL A 84 -1.68 -2.43 -4.77
CA VAL A 84 -0.96 -2.20 -3.51
C VAL A 84 -1.42 -3.21 -2.46
N VAL A 85 -2.73 -3.37 -2.28
CA VAL A 85 -3.29 -4.36 -1.33
C VAL A 85 -2.83 -5.78 -1.66
N LEU A 86 -2.76 -6.13 -2.95
CA LEU A 86 -2.30 -7.45 -3.37
C LEU A 86 -0.81 -7.65 -3.04
N SER A 87 0.02 -6.65 -3.34
CA SER A 87 1.45 -6.67 -2.99
C SER A 87 1.66 -6.78 -1.47
N ASP A 88 0.89 -6.03 -0.68
CA ASP A 88 0.95 -6.09 0.79
C ASP A 88 0.63 -7.48 1.32
N ARG A 89 -0.40 -8.14 0.76
CA ARG A 89 -0.77 -9.51 1.12
C ARG A 89 0.30 -10.52 0.76
N ILE A 90 0.89 -10.40 -0.42
CA ILE A 90 2.00 -11.27 -0.86
C ILE A 90 3.17 -11.10 0.09
N ARG A 91 3.53 -9.86 0.41
CA ARG A 91 4.64 -9.58 1.31
C ARG A 91 4.40 -10.14 2.71
N LEU A 92 3.20 -9.96 3.26
CA LEU A 92 2.84 -10.49 4.57
C LEU A 92 2.83 -12.04 4.58
N ALA A 93 2.39 -12.67 3.48
CA ALA A 93 2.38 -14.13 3.36
C ALA A 93 3.79 -14.73 3.23
N LEU A 94 4.74 -13.98 2.67
CA LEU A 94 6.13 -14.41 2.49
C LEU A 94 7.06 -14.00 3.64
N ALA A 95 6.58 -13.18 4.58
CA ALA A 95 7.39 -12.69 5.69
C ALA A 95 7.71 -13.80 6.71
N SER A 96 8.96 -13.87 7.15
CA SER A 96 9.32 -14.70 8.32
C SER A 96 8.66 -14.17 9.60
N PRO A 97 8.52 -14.97 10.68
CA PRO A 97 7.85 -14.55 11.91
C PRO A 97 8.36 -13.21 12.47
N ASN A 98 9.68 -13.00 12.50
CA ASN A 98 10.26 -11.73 12.99
C ASN A 98 9.97 -10.55 12.05
N GLN A 99 9.98 -10.78 10.73
CA GLN A 99 9.64 -9.75 9.75
C GLN A 99 8.15 -9.42 9.74
N LYS A 100 7.30 -10.37 10.12
CA LYS A 100 5.85 -10.21 10.12
C LYS A 100 5.41 -9.06 11.02
N VAL A 101 6.01 -8.93 12.22
CA VAL A 101 5.75 -7.81 13.13
C VAL A 101 6.11 -6.48 12.47
N SER A 102 7.31 -6.38 11.88
CA SER A 102 7.74 -5.15 11.20
C SER A 102 6.86 -4.80 9.99
N GLU A 103 6.41 -5.79 9.24
CA GLU A 103 5.50 -5.60 8.11
C GLU A 103 4.10 -5.17 8.55
N GLU A 104 3.58 -5.74 9.64
CA GLU A 104 2.31 -5.30 10.23
C GLU A 104 2.39 -3.85 10.73
N LEU A 105 3.48 -3.47 11.41
CA LEU A 105 3.70 -2.06 11.82
C LEU A 105 3.78 -1.13 10.61
N ARG A 106 4.46 -1.55 9.53
CA ARG A 106 4.52 -0.80 8.28
C ARG A 106 3.12 -0.59 7.70
N LEU A 107 2.33 -1.65 7.59
CA LEU A 107 0.95 -1.57 7.11
C LEU A 107 0.09 -0.67 8.01
N GLY A 108 0.27 -0.72 9.33
CA GLY A 108 -0.37 0.19 10.26
C GLY A 108 -0.09 1.66 9.91
N ASN A 109 1.18 2.02 9.79
CA ASN A 109 1.61 3.38 9.46
C ASN A 109 1.08 3.85 8.10
N ASP A 110 1.14 2.99 7.07
CA ASP A 110 0.63 3.29 5.73
C ASP A 110 -0.87 3.63 5.74
N ARG A 111 -1.65 2.89 6.56
CA ARG A 111 -3.08 3.13 6.71
C ARG A 111 -3.40 4.36 7.54
N LEU A 112 -2.61 4.66 8.56
CA LEU A 112 -2.74 5.89 9.32
C LEU A 112 -2.52 7.11 8.41
N TRP A 113 -1.46 7.09 7.60
CA TRP A 113 -1.21 8.14 6.61
C TRP A 113 -2.36 8.27 5.62
N ALA A 114 -2.83 7.14 5.05
CA ALA A 114 -3.96 7.18 4.12
C ALA A 114 -5.23 7.76 4.78
N ALA A 115 -5.48 7.46 6.05
CA ALA A 115 -6.59 8.04 6.80
C ALA A 115 -6.46 9.56 6.94
N GLN A 116 -5.28 10.08 7.26
CA GLN A 116 -5.03 11.54 7.32
C GLN A 116 -5.33 12.22 5.98
N GLN A 117 -4.86 11.64 4.87
CA GLN A 117 -5.12 12.18 3.54
C GLN A 117 -6.61 12.14 3.17
N LEU A 118 -7.33 11.11 3.62
CA LEU A 118 -8.79 11.02 3.43
C LEU A 118 -9.54 12.06 4.27
N VAL A 119 -9.08 12.36 5.49
CA VAL A 119 -9.63 13.47 6.30
C VAL A 119 -9.44 14.80 5.58
N ALA A 120 -8.23 15.07 5.08
CA ALA A 120 -7.91 16.29 4.34
C ALA A 120 -8.79 16.46 3.07
N ARG A 121 -9.20 15.36 2.44
CA ARG A 121 -10.12 15.33 1.28
C ARG A 121 -11.61 15.34 1.65
N GLY A 122 -11.95 15.52 2.93
CA GLY A 122 -13.33 15.52 3.43
C GLY A 122 -14.01 14.14 3.44
N ARG A 123 -13.28 13.05 3.14
CA ARG A 123 -13.81 11.68 3.08
C ARG A 123 -13.81 11.00 4.46
N LYS A 124 -14.43 11.65 5.45
CA LYS A 124 -14.35 11.29 6.88
C LYS A 124 -14.77 9.85 7.19
N THR A 125 -15.86 9.36 6.60
CA THR A 125 -16.30 7.96 6.83
C THR A 125 -15.28 6.95 6.33
N LEU A 126 -14.72 7.17 5.14
CA LEU A 126 -13.67 6.30 4.59
C LEU A 126 -12.38 6.43 5.39
N ALA A 127 -12.04 7.64 5.86
CA ALA A 127 -10.90 7.86 6.74
C ALA A 127 -11.02 7.06 8.03
N LEU A 128 -12.18 7.08 8.71
CA LEU A 128 -12.41 6.32 9.94
C LEU A 128 -12.24 4.81 9.71
N THR A 129 -12.81 4.27 8.63
CA THR A 129 -12.64 2.83 8.31
C THR A 129 -11.20 2.48 7.99
N THR A 130 -10.44 3.41 7.41
CA THR A 130 -9.01 3.21 7.09
C THR A 130 -8.17 3.29 8.36
N LEU A 131 -8.51 4.20 9.27
CA LEU A 131 -7.91 4.33 10.59
C LEU A 131 -8.12 3.08 11.43
N SER A 132 -9.35 2.55 11.52
CA SER A 132 -9.60 1.29 12.24
C SER A 132 -8.79 0.11 11.69
N LYS A 133 -8.47 0.11 10.39
CA LYS A 133 -7.57 -0.90 9.80
C LYS A 133 -6.12 -0.66 10.20
N ALA A 134 -5.68 0.59 10.30
CA ALA A 134 -4.36 0.95 10.80
C ALA A 134 -4.15 0.37 12.21
N GLU A 135 -5.10 0.64 13.10
CA GLU A 135 -5.07 0.15 14.49
C GLU A 135 -5.07 -1.37 14.56
N LYS A 136 -5.88 -2.04 13.73
CA LYS A 136 -5.89 -3.50 13.66
C LYS A 136 -4.50 -4.07 13.34
N TYR A 137 -3.76 -3.47 12.41
CA TYR A 137 -2.41 -3.96 12.10
C TYR A 137 -1.42 -3.76 13.26
N VAL A 138 -1.51 -2.64 13.98
CA VAL A 138 -0.67 -2.43 15.17
C VAL A 138 -1.02 -3.40 16.28
N MET A 139 -2.31 -3.69 16.48
CA MET A 139 -2.76 -4.70 17.44
C MET A 139 -2.25 -6.11 17.12
N LEU A 140 -2.25 -6.50 15.84
CA LEU A 140 -1.66 -7.78 15.41
C LEU A 140 -0.16 -7.83 15.72
N ALA A 141 0.54 -6.72 15.48
CA ALA A 141 1.97 -6.61 15.73
C ALA A 141 2.30 -6.72 17.23
N SER A 142 1.51 -6.09 18.10
CA SER A 142 1.75 -6.05 19.55
C SER A 142 1.18 -7.23 20.33
N GLY A 143 0.02 -7.76 19.92
CA GLY A 143 -0.75 -8.77 20.65
C GLY A 143 -0.58 -10.17 20.07
N ASP A 144 -1.09 -10.40 18.86
CA ASP A 144 -1.10 -11.74 18.23
C ASP A 144 0.32 -12.29 18.03
N ASN A 145 1.30 -11.41 17.85
CA ASN A 145 2.71 -11.72 17.71
C ASN A 145 3.52 -11.51 19.01
N ALA A 146 2.90 -11.42 20.19
CA ALA A 146 3.59 -11.20 21.47
C ALA A 146 4.71 -12.22 21.77
N HIS A 147 4.52 -13.48 21.36
CA HIS A 147 5.56 -14.51 21.51
C HIS A 147 6.81 -14.22 20.66
N ILE A 148 6.62 -13.68 19.44
CA ILE A 148 7.72 -13.23 18.58
C ILE A 148 8.41 -12.05 19.22
N LEU A 149 7.65 -11.08 19.72
CA LEU A 149 8.20 -9.92 20.42
C LEU A 149 9.09 -10.34 21.59
N ASN A 150 8.59 -11.19 22.50
CA ASN A 150 9.35 -11.68 23.65
C ASN A 150 10.63 -12.44 23.28
N SER A 151 10.68 -13.03 22.07
CA SER A 151 11.87 -13.71 21.52
C SER A 151 12.76 -12.80 20.65
N SER A 152 12.28 -11.59 20.34
CA SER A 152 12.92 -10.64 19.45
C SER A 152 13.81 -9.65 20.22
N HIS A 153 14.62 -8.91 19.47
CA HIS A 153 15.55 -7.93 20.03
C HIS A 153 14.78 -6.72 20.60
N GLU A 154 15.35 -6.10 21.64
CA GLU A 154 14.82 -4.91 22.32
C GLU A 154 14.34 -3.81 21.34
N GLN A 155 15.04 -3.66 20.20
CA GLN A 155 14.70 -2.71 19.14
C GLN A 155 13.27 -2.88 18.58
N LEU A 156 12.78 -4.12 18.42
CA LEU A 156 11.44 -4.38 17.88
C LEU A 156 10.36 -3.98 18.88
N HIS A 157 10.59 -4.22 20.17
CA HIS A 157 9.70 -3.74 21.24
C HIS A 157 9.63 -2.22 21.26
N THR A 158 10.78 -1.53 21.22
CA THR A 158 10.82 -0.07 21.15
C THR A 158 10.08 0.44 19.91
N GLN A 159 10.24 -0.23 18.77
CA GLN A 159 9.54 0.14 17.54
C GLN A 159 8.01 0.01 17.67
N VAL A 160 7.52 -1.05 18.28
CA VAL A 160 6.08 -1.23 18.55
C VAL A 160 5.55 -0.11 19.44
N LEU A 161 6.20 0.17 20.57
CA LEU A 161 5.76 1.21 21.51
C LEU A 161 5.77 2.60 20.87
N ASN A 162 6.84 2.93 20.13
CA ASN A 162 6.93 4.19 19.39
C ASN A 162 5.81 4.31 18.34
N THR A 163 5.46 3.20 17.69
CA THR A 163 4.38 3.18 16.70
C THR A 163 3.02 3.39 17.37
N ILE A 164 2.76 2.73 18.50
CA ILE A 164 1.54 2.90 19.29
C ILE A 164 1.37 4.36 19.74
N SER A 165 2.40 4.93 20.36
CA SER A 165 2.39 6.32 20.82
C SER A 165 2.16 7.29 19.66
N ASN A 166 2.87 7.12 18.53
CA ASN A 166 2.65 7.94 17.35
C ASN A 166 1.21 7.81 16.81
N HIS A 167 0.65 6.60 16.74
CA HIS A 167 -0.73 6.39 16.31
C HIS A 167 -1.72 7.12 17.21
N ILE A 168 -1.55 7.04 18.53
CA ILE A 168 -2.39 7.76 19.50
C ILE A 168 -2.34 9.27 19.26
N ASP A 169 -1.15 9.84 19.12
CA ASP A 169 -0.97 11.28 18.90
C ASP A 169 -1.65 11.74 17.60
N GLN A 170 -1.48 10.97 16.52
CA GLN A 170 -2.13 11.28 15.24
C GLN A 170 -3.65 11.13 15.32
N MET A 171 -4.18 10.15 16.05
CA MET A 171 -5.61 10.00 16.29
C MET A 171 -6.19 11.18 17.07
N ILE A 172 -5.49 11.65 18.11
CA ILE A 172 -5.87 12.84 18.88
C ILE A 172 -5.90 14.07 17.96
N ALA A 173 -4.87 14.26 17.14
CA ALA A 173 -4.78 15.38 16.19
C ALA A 173 -5.89 15.33 15.12
N MET A 174 -6.30 14.14 14.70
CA MET A 174 -7.36 13.97 13.70
C MET A 174 -8.78 14.11 14.28
N LYS A 175 -8.97 13.86 15.58
CA LYS A 175 -10.29 13.84 16.23
C LYS A 175 -11.17 15.08 15.95
N PRO A 176 -10.66 16.34 15.97
CA PRO A 176 -11.49 17.53 15.73
C PRO A 176 -12.14 17.58 14.34
N TYR A 177 -11.62 16.83 13.37
CA TYR A 177 -12.19 16.78 12.03
C TYR A 177 -13.41 15.88 11.92
N PHE A 178 -13.74 15.09 12.95
CA PHE A 178 -14.85 14.14 12.96
C PHE A 178 -16.07 14.67 13.70
N ASN A 179 -17.26 14.15 13.39
CA ASN A 179 -18.46 14.46 14.16
C ASN A 179 -18.44 13.73 15.53
N SER A 180 -19.39 14.04 16.41
CA SER A 180 -19.43 13.48 17.78
C SER A 180 -19.44 11.95 17.82
N ALA A 181 -20.23 11.29 16.96
CA ALA A 181 -20.31 9.83 16.89
C ALA A 181 -18.99 9.20 16.41
N GLN A 182 -18.37 9.78 15.38
CA GLN A 182 -17.08 9.32 14.85
C GLN A 182 -15.94 9.61 15.83
N ALA A 183 -15.95 10.75 16.52
CA ALA A 183 -14.98 11.10 17.54
C ALA A 183 -15.02 10.13 18.73
N SER A 184 -16.22 9.68 19.14
CA SER A 184 -16.37 8.62 20.15
C SER A 184 -15.78 7.28 19.68
N THR A 185 -15.86 6.96 18.39
CA THR A 185 -15.19 5.78 17.84
C THR A 185 -13.66 5.91 17.92
N ILE A 186 -13.12 7.10 17.64
CA ILE A 186 -11.69 7.38 17.79
C ILE A 186 -11.26 7.27 19.25
N ASP A 187 -12.07 7.74 20.20
CA ASP A 187 -11.79 7.57 21.64
C ASP A 187 -11.72 6.10 22.05
N ALA A 188 -12.61 5.26 21.51
CA ALA A 188 -12.57 3.83 21.75
C ALA A 188 -11.28 3.20 21.20
N LEU A 189 -10.84 3.60 19.99
CA LEU A 189 -9.59 3.13 19.39
C LEU A 189 -8.37 3.57 20.22
N ILE A 190 -8.30 4.84 20.63
CA ILE A 190 -7.23 5.35 21.50
C ILE A 190 -7.19 4.56 22.81
N THR A 191 -8.34 4.30 23.42
CA THR A 191 -8.43 3.53 24.66
C THR A 191 -7.90 2.11 24.48
N GLN A 192 -8.26 1.44 23.37
CA GLN A 192 -7.73 0.12 23.05
C GLN A 192 -6.21 0.13 22.92
N MET A 193 -5.66 1.11 22.20
CA MET A 193 -4.22 1.23 21.97
C MET A 193 -3.43 1.53 23.25
N LYS A 194 -3.95 2.38 24.12
CA LYS A 194 -3.34 2.63 25.44
C LYS A 194 -3.25 1.35 26.29
N GLY A 195 -4.24 0.47 26.19
CA GLY A 195 -4.19 -0.84 26.85
C GLY A 195 -3.01 -1.71 26.40
N LEU A 196 -2.54 -1.53 25.17
CA LEU A 196 -1.39 -2.27 24.63
C LEU A 196 -0.06 -1.77 25.20
N GLU A 197 0.03 -0.49 25.58
CA GLU A 197 1.23 0.05 26.25
C GLU A 197 1.40 -0.53 27.67
N THR A 198 0.28 -0.82 28.34
CA THR A 198 0.26 -1.27 29.74
C THR A 198 0.35 -2.78 29.94
N THR A 199 0.12 -3.58 28.89
CA THR A 199 0.18 -5.04 28.99
C THR A 199 1.63 -5.49 28.99
N ARG A 200 2.22 -5.54 30.18
CA ARG A 200 3.51 -6.15 30.52
C ARG A 200 3.33 -7.08 31.71
#